data_AF-A0A6J4N8A9-F1
#
_entry.id   AF-A0A6J4N8A9-F1
#
_cell.length_a   1.000
_cell.length_b   1.000
_cell.length_c   1.000
_cell.angle_alpha   90.00
_cell.angle_beta   90.00
_cell.angle_gamma   90.00
#
_symmetry.space_group_name_H-M   'P 1'
#
loop_
_entity.id
_entity.type
_entity.pdbx_description
1 polymer ?
#
loop_
_entity_poly.entity_id
_entity_poly.type
_entity_poly.pdbx_seq_one_letter_code
_entity_poly.pdbx_strand_id
1 'polypeptide(L)'
;MQQRYLRCEHRADRTRWHALWLVSTGKSGNEAARLVGRTSGWVSVLVRSYNKSGTEGVETVKRKGQQWGGSEAALRWGTEEETELREVLGHATPEGEVWTAVKVANWLSERRGRKVHLVTGWRTLQRLRQSMQLPRPEHPEAASAEDQAAFQKNAHDTDGVTPGTA
;
A
#
# COMPACT_ATOMS: atom_id res chain seq x y z
N MET A 1 27.65 27.31 0.73
CA MET A 1 26.87 26.53 -0.27
C MET A 1 27.69 25.41 -0.93
N GLN A 2 28.93 25.67 -1.35
CA GLN A 2 29.83 24.68 -1.98
C GLN A 2 30.03 23.38 -1.17
N GLN A 3 30.28 23.46 0.14
CA GLN A 3 30.44 22.26 0.99
C GLN A 3 29.18 21.37 1.00
N ARG A 4 27.98 21.97 0.95
CA ARG A 4 26.71 21.23 0.90
C ARG A 4 26.48 20.59 -0.46
N TYR A 5 26.91 21.23 -1.55
CA TYR A 5 26.92 20.61 -2.88
C TYR A 5 27.80 19.36 -2.91
N LEU A 6 29.03 19.46 -2.39
CA LEU A 6 30.01 18.37 -2.40
C LEU A 6 29.57 17.17 -1.53
N ARG A 7 28.95 17.44 -0.38
CA ARG A 7 28.48 16.41 0.56
C ARG A 7 27.11 15.84 0.22
N CYS A 8 26.41 16.35 -0.81
CA CYS A 8 25.07 15.90 -1.11
C CYS A 8 25.08 14.61 -1.95
N GLU A 9 24.60 13.51 -1.36
CA GLU A 9 24.46 12.21 -2.03
C GLU A 9 23.30 12.21 -3.03
N HIS A 10 22.18 12.87 -2.70
CA HIS A 10 20.99 12.83 -3.52
C HIS A 10 21.10 13.78 -4.74
N ARG A 11 21.06 13.19 -5.95
CA ARG A 11 21.27 13.92 -7.22
C ARG A 11 20.40 15.17 -7.36
N ALA A 12 19.12 15.09 -7.00
CA ALA A 12 18.18 16.20 -7.18
C ALA A 12 18.53 17.42 -6.30
N ASP A 13 19.07 17.20 -5.11
CA ASP A 13 19.41 18.29 -4.20
C ASP A 13 20.82 18.80 -4.44
N ARG A 14 21.72 17.94 -4.94
CA ARG A 14 23.01 18.36 -5.47
C ARG A 14 22.83 19.43 -6.56
N THR A 15 21.91 19.23 -7.52
CA THR A 15 21.61 20.23 -8.56
C THR A 15 21.11 21.56 -7.97
N ARG A 16 20.28 21.52 -6.92
CA ARG A 16 19.80 22.73 -6.22
C ARG A 16 20.92 23.47 -5.51
N TRP A 17 21.76 22.76 -4.77
CA TRP A 17 22.93 23.36 -4.12
C TRP A 17 23.92 23.92 -5.13
N HIS A 18 24.08 23.29 -6.29
CA HIS A 18 24.90 23.82 -7.38
C HIS A 18 24.32 25.13 -7.93
N ALA A 19 23.02 25.18 -8.22
CA ALA A 19 22.38 26.40 -8.71
C ALA A 19 22.47 27.56 -7.69
N LEU A 20 22.24 27.29 -6.41
CA LEU A 20 22.39 28.30 -5.34
C LEU A 20 23.84 28.77 -5.20
N TRP A 21 24.80 27.85 -5.29
CA TRP A 21 26.21 28.21 -5.25
C TRP A 21 26.59 29.13 -6.42
N LEU A 22 26.18 28.80 -7.64
CA LEU A 22 26.42 29.63 -8.82
C LEU A 22 25.86 31.05 -8.66
N VAL A 23 24.63 31.16 -8.17
CA VAL A 23 24.02 32.47 -7.88
C VAL A 23 24.78 33.20 -6.77
N SER A 24 25.21 32.51 -5.71
CA SER A 24 25.99 33.13 -4.61
C SER A 24 27.37 33.61 -5.05
N THR A 25 27.93 33.05 -6.12
CA THR A 25 29.19 33.49 -6.74
C THR A 25 29.00 34.63 -7.75
N GLY A 26 27.80 35.19 -7.87
CA GLY A 26 27.49 36.34 -8.72
C GLY A 26 26.95 36.01 -10.12
N LYS A 27 26.71 34.73 -10.45
CA LYS A 27 26.07 34.38 -11.73
C LYS A 27 24.61 34.79 -11.75
N SER A 28 24.14 35.25 -12.91
CA SER A 28 22.71 35.52 -13.11
C SER A 28 21.89 34.22 -13.01
N GLY A 29 20.61 34.32 -12.62
CA GLY A 29 19.71 33.17 -12.57
C GLY A 29 19.62 32.41 -13.90
N ASN A 30 19.69 33.14 -15.04
CA ASN A 30 19.70 32.54 -16.38
C ASN A 30 20.98 31.75 -16.67
N GLU A 31 22.13 32.27 -16.28
CA GLU A 31 23.41 31.59 -16.45
C GLU A 31 23.50 30.36 -15.56
N ALA A 32 23.12 30.48 -14.29
CA ALA A 32 23.04 29.35 -13.37
C ALA A 32 22.10 28.27 -13.92
N ALA A 33 20.93 28.64 -14.44
CA ALA A 33 19.95 27.72 -15.03
C ALA A 33 20.53 26.92 -16.21
N ARG A 34 21.23 27.59 -17.13
CA ARG A 34 21.92 26.93 -18.26
C ARG A 34 22.96 25.92 -17.78
N LEU A 35 23.78 26.29 -16.80
CA LEU A 35 24.83 25.42 -16.24
C LEU A 35 24.29 24.17 -15.55
N VAL A 36 23.09 24.26 -14.95
CA VAL A 36 22.48 23.11 -14.25
C VAL A 36 21.42 22.36 -15.07
N GLY A 37 21.19 22.75 -16.33
CA GLY A 37 20.18 22.13 -17.20
C GLY A 37 18.74 22.35 -16.73
N ARG A 38 18.43 23.56 -16.22
CA ARG A 38 17.10 23.94 -15.71
C ARG A 38 16.60 25.24 -16.34
N THR A 39 15.34 25.58 -16.06
CA THR A 39 14.77 26.87 -16.46
C THR A 39 15.15 27.97 -15.48
N SER A 40 15.18 29.21 -15.94
CA SER A 40 15.44 30.39 -15.09
C SER A 40 14.39 30.53 -13.99
N GLY A 41 13.12 30.30 -14.32
CA GLY A 41 12.02 30.32 -13.34
C GLY A 41 12.22 29.31 -12.20
N TRP A 42 12.76 28.13 -12.49
CA TRP A 42 13.10 27.14 -11.46
C TRP A 42 14.19 27.66 -10.51
N VAL A 43 15.21 28.35 -11.02
CA VAL A 43 16.26 28.99 -10.20
C VAL A 43 15.67 30.12 -9.36
N SER A 44 14.80 30.97 -9.93
CA SER A 44 14.12 32.04 -9.18
C SER A 44 13.27 31.50 -8.03
N VAL A 45 12.52 30.42 -8.25
CA VAL A 45 11.73 29.75 -7.20
C VAL A 45 12.66 29.18 -6.12
N LEU A 46 13.77 28.56 -6.52
CA LEU A 46 14.74 27.99 -5.60
C LEU A 46 15.40 29.07 -4.72
N VAL A 47 15.85 30.18 -5.31
CA VAL A 47 16.43 31.32 -4.58
C VAL A 47 15.41 31.92 -3.63
N ARG A 48 14.16 32.12 -4.07
CA ARG A 48 13.08 32.61 -3.20
C ARG A 48 12.82 31.67 -2.02
N SER A 49 12.78 30.37 -2.27
CA SER A 49 12.61 29.33 -1.25
C SER A 49 13.75 29.35 -0.24
N TYR A 50 14.99 29.45 -0.72
CA TYR A 50 16.18 29.57 0.12
C TYR A 50 16.17 30.85 0.96
N ASN A 51 15.81 32.00 0.37
CA ASN A 51 15.75 33.26 1.10
C ASN A 51 14.64 33.27 2.16
N LYS A 52 13.53 32.54 1.93
CA LYS A 52 12.40 32.45 2.87
C LYS A 52 12.66 31.47 4.02
N SER A 53 13.20 30.30 3.72
CA SER A 53 13.25 29.17 4.67
C SER A 53 14.66 28.60 4.84
N GLY A 54 15.67 29.34 4.41
CA GLY A 54 17.07 28.92 4.47
C GLY A 54 17.28 27.57 3.80
N THR A 55 17.97 26.69 4.52
CA THR A 55 18.42 25.44 3.94
C THR A 55 17.32 24.40 3.83
N GLU A 56 16.28 24.51 4.66
CA GLU A 56 15.07 23.68 4.57
C GLU A 56 14.27 23.96 3.29
N GLY A 57 14.44 25.14 2.70
CA GLY A 57 13.83 25.51 1.42
C GLY A 57 14.50 24.85 0.21
N VAL A 58 15.67 24.22 0.39
CA VAL A 58 16.48 23.62 -0.69
C VAL A 58 16.19 22.13 -0.87
N GLU A 59 15.75 21.46 0.19
CA GLU A 59 15.54 20.01 0.14
C GLU A 59 14.30 19.66 -0.69
N THR A 60 14.40 18.60 -1.50
CA THR A 60 13.23 18.02 -2.18
C THR A 60 12.09 17.75 -1.19
N VAL A 61 10.86 17.96 -1.64
CA VAL A 61 9.62 17.55 -0.94
C VAL A 61 9.66 16.07 -0.52
N LYS A 62 10.31 15.21 -1.33
CA LYS A 62 10.58 13.80 -1.01
C LYS A 62 11.37 13.60 0.30
N ARG A 63 12.30 14.52 0.64
CA ARG A 63 13.07 14.49 1.90
C ARG A 63 12.30 15.04 3.10
N LYS A 64 11.30 15.89 2.88
CA LYS A 64 10.42 16.36 3.95
C LYS A 64 9.40 15.32 4.42
N GLY A 65 9.51 14.07 3.96
CA GLY A 65 8.50 13.02 4.20
C GLY A 65 7.15 13.33 3.56
N GLN A 66 7.04 14.42 2.78
CA GLN A 66 5.81 14.80 2.13
C GLN A 66 5.67 14.00 0.84
N GLN A 67 4.71 13.08 0.84
CA GLN A 67 4.31 12.35 -0.36
C GLN A 67 3.94 13.38 -1.43
N TRP A 68 4.59 13.29 -2.60
CA TRP A 68 4.35 14.21 -3.70
C TRP A 68 2.88 14.22 -4.05
N GLY A 69 2.20 15.36 -3.85
CA GLY A 69 0.96 15.74 -4.54
C GLY A 69 -0.01 14.59 -4.83
N GLY A 70 -0.26 13.74 -3.83
CA GLY A 70 -1.24 12.68 -3.87
C GLY A 70 -2.29 13.00 -2.82
N SER A 71 -3.56 12.75 -3.12
CA SER A 71 -4.59 12.74 -2.10
C SER A 71 -4.13 11.87 -0.94
N GLU A 72 -4.54 12.24 0.27
CA GLU A 72 -4.24 11.48 1.49
C GLU A 72 -4.43 9.98 1.24
N ALA A 73 -3.54 9.15 1.81
CA ALA A 73 -3.65 7.70 1.66
C ALA A 73 -5.06 7.24 2.07
N ALA A 74 -5.67 6.33 1.29
CA ALA A 74 -7.00 5.82 1.63
C ALA A 74 -6.98 5.07 2.98
N LEU A 75 -5.85 4.45 3.34
CA LEU A 75 -5.61 3.81 4.63
C LEU A 75 -4.23 4.22 5.15
N ARG A 76 -4.14 4.58 6.44
CA ARG A 76 -2.87 4.83 7.11
C ARG A 76 -2.33 3.52 7.68
N TRP A 77 -1.25 3.03 7.07
CA TRP A 77 -0.59 1.79 7.47
C TRP A 77 0.12 1.93 8.81
N GLY A 78 0.12 0.88 9.62
CA GLY A 78 0.73 0.88 10.96
C GLY A 78 0.00 1.74 11.99
N THR A 79 -1.27 2.05 11.75
CA THR A 79 -2.14 2.79 12.69
C THR A 79 -3.32 1.94 13.12
N GLU A 80 -4.09 2.41 14.11
CA GLU A 80 -5.32 1.77 14.58
C GLU A 80 -6.32 1.47 13.46
N GLU A 81 -6.31 2.28 12.38
CA GLU A 81 -7.15 2.05 11.20
C GLU A 81 -6.84 0.73 10.48
N GLU A 82 -5.58 0.28 10.51
CA GLU A 82 -5.20 -1.01 9.94
C GLU A 82 -5.75 -2.15 10.82
N THR A 83 -5.70 -1.99 12.13
CA THR A 83 -6.22 -2.98 13.10
C THR A 83 -7.73 -3.12 12.95
N GLU A 84 -8.46 -2.01 12.90
CA GLU A 84 -9.92 -2.03 12.74
C GLU A 84 -10.32 -2.66 11.40
N LEU A 85 -9.60 -2.34 10.32
CA LEU A 85 -9.85 -3.00 9.03
C LEU A 85 -9.57 -4.51 9.13
N ARG A 86 -8.53 -4.94 9.85
CA ARG A 86 -8.23 -6.36 10.06
C ARG A 86 -9.30 -7.08 10.86
N GLU A 87 -9.85 -6.43 11.88
CA GLU A 87 -10.97 -6.95 12.69
C GLU A 87 -12.23 -7.09 11.83
N VAL A 88 -12.58 -6.04 11.10
CA VAL A 88 -13.72 -6.02 10.18
C VAL A 88 -13.60 -7.11 9.10
N LEU A 89 -12.39 -7.34 8.57
CA LEU A 89 -12.11 -8.42 7.62
C LEU A 89 -12.12 -9.82 8.28
N GLY A 90 -11.77 -9.92 9.57
CA GLY A 90 -11.70 -11.18 10.31
C GLY A 90 -13.06 -11.68 10.77
N HIS A 91 -14.01 -10.78 11.01
CA HIS A 91 -15.42 -11.12 11.21
C HIS A 91 -16.07 -11.39 9.84
N ALA A 92 -15.88 -12.61 9.33
CA ALA A 92 -16.74 -13.13 8.27
C ALA A 92 -18.19 -13.01 8.77
N THR A 93 -19.03 -12.27 8.06
CA THR A 93 -20.42 -12.06 8.44
C THR A 93 -21.15 -13.41 8.55
N PRO A 94 -22.18 -13.55 9.40
CA PRO A 94 -22.90 -14.81 9.61
C PRO A 94 -23.43 -15.47 8.32
N GLU A 95 -23.57 -14.71 7.23
CA GLU A 95 -24.04 -15.17 5.93
C GLU A 95 -22.94 -15.71 4.99
N GLY A 96 -21.70 -15.92 5.47
CA GLY A 96 -20.62 -16.45 4.64
C GLY A 96 -20.13 -15.47 3.56
N GLU A 97 -20.38 -14.18 3.76
CA GLU A 97 -20.13 -13.18 2.74
C GLU A 97 -18.65 -12.79 2.71
N VAL A 98 -17.98 -13.09 1.60
CA VAL A 98 -16.54 -12.83 1.46
C VAL A 98 -16.26 -11.35 1.22
N TRP A 99 -15.21 -10.82 1.83
CA TRP A 99 -14.74 -9.47 1.61
C TRP A 99 -14.10 -9.31 0.22
N THR A 100 -14.78 -8.58 -0.66
CA THR A 100 -14.28 -8.25 -2.00
C THR A 100 -13.59 -6.88 -2.02
N ALA A 101 -12.77 -6.64 -3.04
CA ALA A 101 -12.10 -5.35 -3.24
C ALA A 101 -13.10 -4.16 -3.30
N VAL A 102 -14.32 -4.41 -3.80
CA VAL A 102 -15.40 -3.40 -3.86
C VAL A 102 -15.84 -3.02 -2.44
N LYS A 103 -16.09 -4.01 -1.58
CA LYS A 103 -16.47 -3.76 -0.18
C LYS A 103 -15.40 -3.00 0.59
N VAL A 104 -14.13 -3.38 0.41
CA VAL A 104 -13.01 -2.65 1.01
C VAL A 104 -12.94 -1.21 0.49
N ALA A 105 -13.14 -1.00 -0.81
CA ALA A 105 -13.17 0.36 -1.36
C ALA A 105 -14.35 1.18 -0.83
N ASN A 106 -15.53 0.58 -0.64
CA ASN A 106 -16.70 1.26 -0.07
C ASN A 106 -16.49 1.61 1.40
N TRP A 107 -16.02 0.66 2.21
CA TRP A 107 -15.67 0.89 3.61
C TRP A 107 -14.65 2.02 3.77
N LEU A 108 -13.59 2.01 2.94
CA LEU A 108 -12.61 3.10 2.90
C LEU A 108 -13.22 4.41 2.41
N SER A 109 -14.21 4.39 1.53
CA SER A 109 -14.86 5.60 1.01
C SER A 109 -15.71 6.29 2.07
N GLU A 110 -16.48 5.50 2.83
CA GLU A 110 -17.31 5.97 3.95
C GLU A 110 -16.44 6.64 5.01
N ARG A 111 -15.36 5.97 5.43
CA ARG A 111 -14.44 6.49 6.46
C ARG A 111 -13.71 7.77 6.05
N ARG A 112 -13.48 7.97 4.75
CA ARG A 112 -12.76 9.13 4.22
C ARG A 112 -13.66 10.25 3.71
N GLY A 113 -14.98 10.03 3.65
CA GLY A 113 -15.93 10.98 3.05
C GLY A 113 -15.64 11.27 1.57
N ARG A 114 -14.93 10.38 0.87
CA ARG A 114 -14.58 10.54 -0.55
C ARG A 114 -14.48 9.19 -1.24
N LYS A 115 -14.76 9.17 -2.54
CA LYS A 115 -14.67 7.95 -3.34
C LYS A 115 -13.24 7.40 -3.36
N VAL A 116 -13.08 6.16 -2.92
CA VAL A 116 -11.85 5.38 -3.03
C VAL A 116 -11.98 4.45 -4.24
N HIS A 117 -10.94 4.39 -5.06
CA HIS A 117 -10.95 3.56 -6.27
C HIS A 117 -10.85 2.07 -5.93
N LEU A 118 -11.49 1.21 -6.73
CA LEU A 118 -11.48 -0.25 -6.57
C LEU A 118 -10.06 -0.84 -6.47
N VAL A 119 -9.14 -0.34 -7.29
CA VAL A 119 -7.73 -0.75 -7.29
C VAL A 119 -7.08 -0.50 -5.91
N THR A 120 -7.48 0.55 -5.21
CA THR A 120 -7.00 0.81 -3.86
C THR A 120 -7.53 -0.23 -2.88
N GLY A 121 -8.82 -0.58 -2.95
CA GLY A 121 -9.39 -1.67 -2.14
C GLY A 121 -8.69 -3.01 -2.37
N TRP A 122 -8.41 -3.35 -3.63
CA TRP A 122 -7.67 -4.56 -3.97
C TRP A 122 -6.22 -4.55 -3.47
N ARG A 123 -5.48 -3.44 -3.64
CA ARG A 123 -4.12 -3.28 -3.10
C ARG A 123 -4.09 -3.40 -1.57
N THR A 124 -5.14 -2.91 -0.90
CA THR A 124 -5.29 -3.05 0.55
C THR A 124 -5.42 -4.51 0.95
N LEU A 125 -6.29 -5.29 0.29
CA LEU A 125 -6.43 -6.73 0.54
C LEU A 125 -5.13 -7.49 0.33
N GLN A 126 -4.44 -7.24 -0.79
CA GLN A 126 -3.14 -7.86 -1.07
C GLN A 126 -2.10 -7.57 0.02
N ARG A 127 -2.02 -6.32 0.47
CA ARG A 127 -1.06 -5.90 1.49
C ARG A 127 -1.36 -6.50 2.86
N LEU A 128 -2.63 -6.73 3.18
CA LEU A 128 -3.04 -7.44 4.39
C LEU A 128 -2.81 -8.96 4.31
N ARG A 129 -2.29 -9.47 3.17
CA ARG A 129 -2.09 -10.90 2.87
C ARG A 129 -3.37 -11.73 3.04
N GLN A 130 -4.53 -11.09 2.94
CA GLN A 130 -5.81 -11.77 2.92
C GLN A 130 -6.08 -12.20 1.48
N SER A 131 -6.12 -13.50 1.24
CA SER A 131 -6.69 -14.05 0.02
C SER A 131 -8.20 -14.15 0.16
N MET A 132 -8.92 -14.07 -0.96
CA MET A 132 -10.36 -14.34 -0.99
C MET A 132 -10.58 -15.79 -0.55
N GLN A 133 -11.03 -15.99 0.69
CA GLN A 133 -11.39 -17.31 1.20
C GLN A 133 -12.84 -17.58 0.80
N LEU A 134 -13.04 -18.12 -0.40
CA LEU A 134 -14.35 -18.62 -0.80
C LEU A 134 -14.63 -19.92 -0.03
N PRO A 135 -15.85 -20.10 0.53
CA PRO A 135 -16.25 -21.43 0.98
C PRO A 135 -16.10 -22.38 -0.20
N ARG A 136 -15.57 -23.59 0.07
CA ARG A 136 -15.43 -24.62 -0.97
C ARG A 136 -16.82 -24.88 -1.56
N PRO A 137 -16.99 -24.85 -2.90
CA PRO A 137 -18.26 -25.22 -3.51
C PRO A 137 -18.67 -26.61 -3.04
N GLU A 138 -19.89 -26.74 -2.53
CA GLU A 138 -20.44 -28.04 -2.19
C GLU A 138 -20.72 -28.82 -3.48
N HIS A 139 -20.40 -30.12 -3.48
CA HIS A 139 -20.71 -30.98 -4.62
C HIS A 139 -22.24 -31.11 -4.72
N PRO A 140 -22.84 -30.97 -5.91
CA PRO A 140 -24.31 -31.04 -6.06
C PRO A 140 -24.90 -32.40 -5.64
N GLU A 141 -24.09 -33.46 -5.66
CA GLU A 141 -24.44 -34.80 -5.16
C GLU A 141 -23.82 -35.06 -3.78
N ALA A 142 -23.62 -34.03 -2.96
CA ALA A 142 -23.15 -34.22 -1.59
C ALA A 142 -24.13 -35.14 -0.85
N ALA A 143 -23.59 -36.24 -0.29
CA ALA A 143 -24.36 -37.20 0.48
C ALA A 143 -25.11 -36.50 1.61
N SER A 144 -26.39 -36.84 1.78
CA SER A 144 -27.19 -36.28 2.87
C SER A 144 -26.60 -36.67 4.23
N ALA A 145 -26.96 -35.93 5.29
CA ALA A 145 -26.50 -36.26 6.65
C ALA A 145 -26.89 -37.70 7.05
N GLU A 146 -28.00 -38.21 6.51
CA GLU A 146 -28.48 -39.57 6.71
C GLU A 146 -27.60 -40.60 6.00
N ASP A 147 -27.21 -40.33 4.74
CA ASP A 147 -26.32 -41.20 3.95
C ASP A 147 -24.91 -41.28 4.56
N GLN A 148 -24.41 -40.15 5.09
CA GLN A 148 -23.11 -40.10 5.78
C GLN A 148 -23.12 -40.90 7.09
N ALA A 149 -24.23 -40.84 7.85
CA ALA A 149 -24.40 -41.60 9.09
C ALA A 149 -24.55 -43.10 8.81
N ALA A 150 -25.25 -43.48 7.73
CA ALA A 150 -25.37 -44.87 7.29
C ALA A 150 -24.02 -45.47 6.88
N PHE A 151 -23.18 -44.70 6.17
CA PHE A 151 -21.84 -45.14 5.77
C PHE A 151 -20.90 -45.34 6.97
N GLN A 152 -20.93 -44.45 7.96
CA GLN A 152 -20.10 -44.59 9.17
C GLN A 152 -20.41 -45.87 9.99
N LYS A 153 -21.65 -46.37 9.90
CA LYS A 153 -22.07 -47.58 10.63
C LYS A 153 -21.60 -48.88 9.96
N ASN A 154 -21.32 -48.86 8.65
CA ASN A 154 -20.94 -50.05 7.87
C ASN A 154 -19.42 -50.25 7.76
N ALA A 155 -18.61 -49.31 8.25
CA ALA A 155 -17.15 -49.39 8.16
C ALA A 155 -16.50 -50.34 9.21
N HIS A 156 -17.29 -50.94 10.11
CA HIS A 156 -16.78 -51.76 11.21
C HIS A 156 -17.19 -53.25 11.17
N ASP A 157 -17.80 -53.72 10.08
CA ASP A 157 -18.20 -55.12 9.92
C ASP A 157 -17.58 -55.73 8.65
N THR A 158 -16.29 -56.06 8.73
CA THR A 158 -15.67 -57.04 7.82
C THR A 158 -14.81 -58.01 8.60
N ASP A 159 -15.25 -59.27 8.55
CA ASP A 159 -14.48 -60.52 8.58
C ASP A 159 -14.20 -61.19 9.94
N GLY A 160 -15.27 -61.77 10.50
CA GLY A 160 -15.18 -63.07 11.15
C GLY A 160 -15.20 -64.21 10.13
N VAL A 161 -14.03 -64.64 9.65
CA VAL A 161 -13.87 -65.91 8.91
C VAL A 161 -12.94 -66.84 9.70
N THR A 162 -13.52 -67.84 10.34
CA THR A 162 -12.84 -69.00 10.94
C THR A 162 -12.35 -69.95 9.84
N PRO A 163 -11.09 -70.44 9.86
CA PRO A 163 -10.73 -71.64 9.12
C PRO A 163 -10.84 -72.87 10.02
N GLY A 164 -11.49 -73.90 9.48
CA GLY A 164 -11.79 -75.17 10.13
C GLY A 164 -10.63 -76.17 10.21
N THR A 165 -10.93 -77.20 10.99
CA THR A 165 -10.22 -78.43 11.34
C THR A 165 -9.47 -79.14 10.20
N ALA A 166 -8.26 -79.63 10.52
CA ALA A 166 -7.69 -80.88 10.02
C ALA A 166 -6.96 -81.58 11.18
#